data_AF-A0A1H3R5I4-F1
#
_entry.id   AF-A0A1H3R5I4-F1
#
_cell.length_a   1.000
_cell.length_b   1.000
_cell.length_c   1.000
_cell.angle_alpha   90.00
_cell.angle_beta   90.00
_cell.angle_gamma   90.00
#
_symmetry.space_group_name_H-M   'P 1'
#
loop_
_entity.id
_entity.type
_entity.pdbx_description
1 polymer ?
#
loop_
_entity_poly.entity_id
_entity_poly.type
_entity_poly.pdbx_seq_one_letter_code
_entity_poly.pdbx_strand_id
1 'polypeptide(L)'
;MLSGLARGDDASDLMSAVAPSHVSGWFTPNVALLELAVTALDVACPAGAELLEYEGLRERYLPELTFRGHVEHRNSQYALYAAACMRGGLQPDLLSDAGWWQTPLWRYAVYAVVIYSRAAAERLTAPVEEIARRIAARHGLELTA
;
A
#
# COMPACT_ATOMS: atom_id res chain seq x y z
N MET A 1 5.44 6.54 -8.17
CA MET A 1 5.40 5.86 -6.87
C MET A 1 6.36 4.67 -6.84
N LEU A 2 6.17 3.61 -7.65
CA LEU A 2 7.05 2.43 -7.63
C LEU A 2 8.53 2.74 -7.89
N SER A 3 8.87 3.67 -8.78
CA SER A 3 10.27 4.11 -8.97
C SER A 3 10.85 4.79 -7.72
N GLY A 4 10.03 5.53 -6.97
CA GLY A 4 10.47 6.10 -5.69
C GLY A 4 10.71 5.01 -4.65
N LEU A 5 9.79 4.04 -4.58
CA LEU A 5 9.92 2.90 -3.68
C LEU A 5 11.20 2.10 -4.01
N ALA A 6 11.53 1.99 -5.30
CA ALA A 6 12.75 1.35 -5.76
C ALA A 6 14.02 2.11 -5.34
N ARG A 7 13.99 3.45 -5.40
CA ARG A 7 15.09 4.30 -4.91
C ARG A 7 15.20 4.35 -3.38
N GLY A 8 14.25 3.77 -2.65
CA GLY A 8 14.21 3.80 -1.19
C GLY A 8 13.61 5.08 -0.60
N ASP A 9 12.82 5.81 -1.39
CA ASP A 9 12.06 6.98 -0.91
C ASP A 9 11.17 6.59 0.27
N ASP A 10 11.06 7.49 1.25
CA ASP A 10 10.21 7.28 2.42
C ASP A 10 8.72 7.47 2.09
N ALA A 11 7.85 7.15 3.05
CA ALA A 11 6.41 7.28 2.84
C ALA A 11 5.96 8.72 2.50
N SER A 12 6.64 9.76 3.00
CA SER A 12 6.31 11.16 2.72
C SER A 12 6.70 11.57 1.29
N ASP A 13 7.86 11.12 0.82
CA ASP A 13 8.32 11.32 -0.55
C ASP A 13 7.39 10.63 -1.56
N LEU A 14 7.01 9.38 -1.26
CA LEU A 14 6.07 8.61 -2.09
C LEU A 14 4.68 9.25 -2.13
N MET A 15 4.22 9.77 -1.01
CA MET A 15 2.98 10.54 -0.91
C MET A 15 3.03 11.79 -1.79
N SER A 16 4.13 12.53 -1.75
CA SER A 16 4.35 13.72 -2.57
C SER A 16 4.36 13.39 -4.07
N ALA A 17 4.96 12.26 -4.44
CA ALA A 17 4.96 11.78 -5.83
C ALA A 17 3.57 11.35 -6.34
N VAL A 18 2.67 10.90 -5.45
CA VAL A 18 1.31 10.46 -5.80
C VAL A 18 0.31 11.62 -5.78
N ALA A 19 0.52 12.62 -4.93
CA ALA A 19 -0.42 13.72 -4.72
C ALA A 19 -0.93 14.41 -6.02
N PRO A 20 -0.09 14.66 -7.06
CA PRO A 20 -0.56 15.28 -8.30
C PRO A 20 -1.57 14.43 -9.10
N SER A 21 -1.62 13.11 -8.86
CA SER A 21 -2.53 12.19 -9.54
C SER A 21 -3.92 12.14 -8.88
N HIS A 22 -4.09 12.81 -7.74
CA HIS A 22 -5.37 12.84 -7.06
C HIS A 22 -6.33 13.84 -7.71
N VAL A 23 -7.51 13.34 -8.09
CA VAL A 23 -8.62 14.15 -8.56
C VAL A 23 -9.71 14.11 -7.51
N SER A 24 -10.05 15.27 -6.94
CA SER A 24 -11.12 15.39 -5.95
C SER A 24 -12.45 14.86 -6.51
N GLY A 25 -13.20 14.09 -5.71
CA GLY A 25 -14.47 13.49 -6.12
C GLY A 25 -14.36 12.23 -6.99
N TRP A 26 -13.14 11.80 -7.36
CA TRP A 26 -12.92 10.56 -8.10
C TRP A 26 -12.13 9.55 -7.25
N PHE A 27 -12.32 8.26 -7.54
CA PHE A 27 -11.58 7.17 -6.90
C PHE A 27 -10.15 7.00 -7.42
N THR A 28 -9.68 7.93 -8.25
CA THR A 28 -8.29 8.00 -8.68
C THR A 28 -7.47 8.78 -7.65
N PRO A 29 -6.36 8.24 -7.12
CA PRO A 29 -5.70 6.97 -7.47
C PRO A 29 -5.98 5.80 -6.49
N ASN A 30 -7.07 5.85 -5.70
CA ASN A 30 -7.38 4.87 -4.65
C ASN A 30 -7.32 3.41 -5.15
N VAL A 31 -8.04 3.08 -6.22
CA VAL A 31 -8.14 1.69 -6.72
C VAL A 31 -6.79 1.19 -7.20
N ALA A 32 -6.10 1.97 -8.06
CA ALA A 32 -4.78 1.60 -8.57
C ALA A 32 -3.77 1.38 -7.44
N LEU A 33 -3.77 2.21 -6.39
CA LEU A 33 -2.88 2.02 -5.24
C LEU A 33 -3.23 0.78 -4.43
N LEU A 34 -4.53 0.47 -4.25
CA LEU A 34 -4.95 -0.75 -3.59
C LEU A 34 -4.56 -1.99 -4.41
N GLU A 35 -4.61 -1.95 -5.74
CA GLU A 35 -4.13 -3.04 -6.60
C GLU A 35 -2.60 -3.24 -6.50
N LEU A 36 -1.83 -2.16 -6.37
CA LEU A 36 -0.41 -2.25 -6.04
C LEU A 36 -0.19 -2.89 -4.66
N ALA A 37 -1.00 -2.52 -3.66
CA ALA A 37 -0.93 -3.09 -2.31
C ALA A 37 -1.32 -4.58 -2.30
N VAL A 38 -2.35 -4.98 -3.06
CA VAL A 38 -2.73 -6.39 -3.30
C VAL A 38 -1.54 -7.16 -3.86
N THR A 39 -0.87 -6.58 -4.85
CA THR A 39 0.27 -7.21 -5.51
C THR A 39 1.45 -7.37 -4.56
N ALA A 40 1.75 -6.34 -3.77
CA ALA A 40 2.78 -6.39 -2.74
C ALA A 40 2.45 -7.44 -1.67
N LEU A 41 1.19 -7.52 -1.23
CA LEU A 41 0.72 -8.53 -0.27
C LEU A 41 0.84 -9.94 -0.85
N ASP A 42 0.53 -10.13 -2.12
CA ASP A 42 0.67 -11.43 -2.77
C ASP A 42 2.14 -11.87 -2.89
N VAL A 43 3.07 -10.92 -3.10
CA VAL A 43 4.52 -11.19 -3.03
C VAL A 43 4.95 -11.53 -1.59
N ALA A 44 4.39 -10.85 -0.57
CA ALA A 44 4.71 -11.10 0.84
C ALA A 44 4.13 -12.39 1.42
N CYS A 45 2.97 -12.82 0.90
CA CYS A 45 2.18 -13.95 1.37
C CYS A 45 1.68 -14.77 0.18
N PRO A 46 2.53 -15.48 -0.60
CA PRO A 46 2.02 -16.36 -1.65
C PRO A 46 1.07 -17.43 -1.06
N ALA A 47 0.25 -18.05 -1.90
CA ALA A 47 -0.71 -19.06 -1.44
C ALA A 47 -0.02 -20.16 -0.60
N GLY A 48 -0.52 -20.40 0.62
CA GLY A 48 0.05 -21.35 1.57
C GLY A 48 1.17 -20.80 2.46
N ALA A 49 1.64 -19.56 2.27
CA ALA A 49 2.57 -18.91 3.18
C ALA A 49 1.89 -18.47 4.49
N GLU A 50 2.70 -18.25 5.52
CA GLU A 50 2.26 -17.68 6.79
C GLU A 50 1.62 -16.28 6.59
N LEU A 51 0.53 -16.03 7.31
CA LEU A 51 -0.20 -14.77 7.25
C LEU A 51 0.64 -13.63 7.83
N LEU A 52 0.40 -12.40 7.38
CA LEU A 52 0.89 -11.22 8.09
C LEU A 52 -0.05 -10.92 9.25
N GLU A 53 0.49 -10.88 10.45
CA GLU A 53 -0.24 -10.35 11.60
C GLU A 53 -0.39 -8.84 11.45
N TYR A 54 -1.59 -8.33 11.74
CA TYR A 54 -1.85 -6.91 11.68
C TYR A 54 -1.23 -6.15 12.88
N GLU A 55 -1.12 -6.81 14.03
CA GLU A 55 -0.57 -6.22 15.25
C GLU A 55 0.89 -5.78 15.02
N GLY A 56 1.20 -4.52 15.35
CA GLY A 56 2.54 -3.94 15.19
C GLY A 56 2.99 -3.71 13.74
N LEU A 57 2.17 -4.05 12.74
CA LEU A 57 2.57 -4.04 11.33
C LEU A 57 2.98 -2.64 10.84
N ARG A 58 2.26 -1.61 11.28
CA ARG A 58 2.53 -0.22 10.88
C ARG A 58 3.74 0.33 11.58
N GLU A 59 3.87 0.07 12.88
CA GLU A 59 4.98 0.51 13.70
C GLU A 59 6.30 -0.10 13.20
N ARG A 60 6.25 -1.36 12.75
CA ARG A 60 7.39 -2.08 12.17
C ARG A 60 7.78 -1.56 10.78
N TYR A 61 6.80 -1.36 9.89
CA TYR A 61 7.08 -1.10 8.47
C TYR A 61 6.86 0.36 8.03
N LEU A 62 6.39 1.24 8.90
CA LEU A 62 6.34 2.70 8.71
C LEU A 62 6.82 3.45 9.96
N PRO A 63 8.05 3.17 10.45
CA PRO A 63 8.58 3.85 11.63
C PRO A 63 8.72 5.37 11.46
N GLU A 64 8.79 5.85 10.21
CA GLU A 64 8.87 7.28 9.90
C GLU A 64 7.55 8.05 10.09
N LEU A 65 6.41 7.35 10.29
CA LEU A 65 5.10 7.98 10.43
C LEU A 65 4.48 7.74 11.80
N THR A 66 4.09 8.83 12.47
CA THR A 66 3.24 8.76 13.66
C THR A 66 1.77 8.90 13.28
N PHE A 67 1.00 7.82 13.41
CA PHE A 67 -0.47 7.88 13.30
C PHE A 67 -1.07 8.54 14.55
N ARG A 68 -1.94 9.53 14.34
CA ARG A 68 -2.54 10.35 15.41
C ARG A 68 -4.02 10.02 15.60
N GLY A 69 -4.34 9.51 16.77
CA GLY A 69 -5.72 9.28 17.21
C GLY A 69 -6.44 8.16 16.44
N HIS A 70 -7.64 7.82 16.91
CA HIS A 70 -8.38 6.64 16.41
C HIS A 70 -8.73 6.70 14.92
N VAL A 71 -8.95 7.90 14.37
CA VAL A 71 -9.34 8.08 12.96
C VAL A 71 -8.21 7.64 12.03
N GLU A 72 -6.99 8.13 12.22
CA GLU A 72 -5.87 7.76 11.36
C GLU A 72 -5.52 6.28 11.48
N HIS A 73 -5.57 5.74 12.72
CA HIS A 73 -5.39 4.30 12.93
C HIS A 73 -6.45 3.47 12.19
N ARG A 74 -7.72 3.86 12.24
CA ARG A 74 -8.80 3.10 11.59
C ARG A 74 -8.74 3.22 10.06
N ASN A 75 -8.40 4.39 9.54
CA ASN A 75 -8.30 4.61 8.10
C ASN A 75 -7.11 3.84 7.49
N SER A 76 -5.97 3.82 8.18
CA SER A 76 -4.80 3.01 7.81
C SER A 76 -5.11 1.51 7.88
N GLN A 77 -5.81 1.07 8.94
CA GLN A 77 -6.27 -0.31 9.08
C GLN A 77 -7.17 -0.72 7.91
N TYR A 78 -8.13 0.13 7.58
CA TYR A 78 -9.06 -0.12 6.50
C TYR A 78 -8.34 -0.29 5.16
N ALA A 79 -7.35 0.54 4.83
CA ALA A 79 -6.61 0.41 3.57
C ALA A 79 -5.86 -0.94 3.46
N LEU A 80 -5.25 -1.41 4.56
CA LEU A 80 -4.62 -2.73 4.63
C LEU A 80 -5.66 -3.85 4.43
N TYR A 81 -6.77 -3.80 5.15
CA TYR A 81 -7.83 -4.80 5.04
C TYR A 81 -8.54 -4.78 3.69
N ALA A 82 -8.74 -3.61 3.09
CA ALA A 82 -9.31 -3.47 1.75
C ALA A 82 -8.44 -4.20 0.72
N ALA A 83 -7.12 -4.01 0.76
CA ALA A 83 -6.20 -4.74 -0.11
C ALA A 83 -6.21 -6.26 0.17
N ALA A 84 -6.29 -6.68 1.44
CA ALA A 84 -6.43 -8.11 1.77
C ALA A 84 -7.75 -8.72 1.26
N CYS A 85 -8.87 -8.01 1.38
CA CYS A 85 -10.16 -8.41 0.82
C CYS A 85 -10.10 -8.54 -0.71
N MET A 86 -9.53 -7.53 -1.38
CA MET A 86 -9.35 -7.54 -2.84
C MET A 86 -8.49 -8.72 -3.29
N ARG A 87 -7.39 -9.01 -2.56
CA ARG A 87 -6.57 -10.18 -2.80
C ARG A 87 -7.35 -11.49 -2.67
N GLY A 88 -8.28 -11.55 -1.72
CA GLY A 88 -9.21 -12.67 -1.53
C GLY A 88 -10.35 -12.75 -2.57
N GLY A 89 -10.42 -11.81 -3.52
CA GLY A 89 -11.44 -11.77 -4.57
C GLY A 89 -12.70 -10.98 -4.20
N LEU A 90 -12.73 -10.28 -3.07
CA LEU A 90 -13.85 -9.43 -2.66
C LEU A 90 -13.49 -7.95 -2.87
N GLN A 91 -14.25 -7.27 -3.72
CA GLN A 91 -14.13 -5.82 -3.91
C GLN A 91 -14.84 -5.06 -2.77
N PRO A 92 -14.13 -4.26 -1.96
CA PRO A 92 -14.76 -3.42 -0.94
C PRO A 92 -15.57 -2.28 -1.57
N ASP A 93 -16.64 -1.86 -0.88
CA ASP A 93 -17.42 -0.68 -1.28
C ASP A 93 -16.71 0.60 -0.81
N LEU A 94 -15.68 1.00 -1.56
CA LEU A 94 -14.85 2.15 -1.24
C LEU A 94 -15.64 3.46 -1.13
N LEU A 95 -16.76 3.58 -1.85
CA LEU A 95 -17.60 4.78 -1.82
C LEU A 95 -18.34 4.89 -0.50
N SER A 96 -19.02 3.82 -0.09
CA SER A 96 -19.75 3.78 1.18
C SER A 96 -18.80 3.83 2.38
N ASP A 97 -17.65 3.14 2.28
CA ASP A 97 -16.74 2.99 3.41
C ASP A 97 -15.84 4.21 3.63
N ALA A 98 -15.32 4.81 2.55
CA ALA A 98 -14.28 5.83 2.60
C ALA A 98 -14.61 7.13 1.86
N GLY A 99 -15.70 7.19 1.10
CA GLY A 99 -16.08 8.37 0.31
C GLY A 99 -16.41 9.62 1.13
N TRP A 100 -16.71 9.46 2.42
CA TRP A 100 -17.05 10.54 3.36
C TRP A 100 -15.90 10.94 4.30
N TRP A 101 -14.71 10.34 4.12
CA TRP A 101 -13.57 10.65 4.98
C TRP A 101 -13.00 12.05 4.69
N GLN A 102 -12.55 12.71 5.76
CA GLN A 102 -11.84 14.00 5.65
C GLN A 102 -10.49 13.86 4.93
N THR A 103 -9.76 12.79 5.23
CA THR A 103 -8.48 12.47 4.58
C THR A 103 -8.74 11.47 3.46
N PRO A 104 -8.31 11.74 2.21
CA PRO A 104 -8.62 10.87 1.09
C PRO A 104 -7.92 9.50 1.22
N LEU A 105 -8.64 8.44 0.83
CA LEU A 105 -8.21 7.04 0.97
C LEU A 105 -6.84 6.76 0.35
N TRP A 106 -6.50 7.36 -0.79
CA TRP A 106 -5.23 7.11 -1.48
C TRP A 106 -4.01 7.30 -0.57
N ARG A 107 -4.09 8.20 0.41
CA ARG A 107 -3.00 8.44 1.36
C ARG A 107 -2.69 7.18 2.17
N TYR A 108 -3.73 6.54 2.69
CA TYR A 108 -3.62 5.29 3.42
C TYR A 108 -3.34 4.10 2.50
N ALA A 109 -3.76 4.17 1.23
CA ALA A 109 -3.39 3.17 0.23
C ALA A 109 -1.88 3.21 -0.08
N VAL A 110 -1.25 4.39 -0.15
CA VAL A 110 0.21 4.51 -0.26
C VAL A 110 0.89 3.81 0.92
N TYR A 111 0.41 4.04 2.15
CA TYR A 111 0.93 3.36 3.34
C TYR A 111 0.81 1.85 3.24
N ALA A 112 -0.32 1.33 2.75
CA ALA A 112 -0.52 -0.11 2.54
C ALA A 112 0.48 -0.68 1.53
N VAL A 113 0.76 0.03 0.42
CA VAL A 113 1.79 -0.40 -0.56
C VAL A 113 3.16 -0.49 0.11
N VAL A 114 3.57 0.53 0.87
CA VAL A 114 4.88 0.57 1.54
C VAL A 114 5.00 -0.55 2.57
N ILE A 115 3.98 -0.72 3.42
CA ILE A 115 3.94 -1.77 4.45
C ILE A 115 4.10 -3.14 3.83
N TYR A 116 3.26 -3.49 2.84
CA TYR A 116 3.33 -4.81 2.24
C TYR A 116 4.61 -5.02 1.41
N SER A 117 5.15 -3.97 0.80
CA SER A 117 6.42 -4.08 0.06
C SER A 117 7.60 -4.32 1.00
N ARG A 118 7.66 -3.63 2.14
CA ARG A 118 8.70 -3.84 3.17
C ARG A 118 8.53 -5.20 3.86
N ALA A 119 7.29 -5.63 4.11
CA ALA A 119 7.03 -6.99 4.61
C ALA A 119 7.46 -8.09 3.63
N ALA A 120 7.21 -7.88 2.33
CA ALA A 120 7.70 -8.78 1.27
C ALA A 120 9.23 -8.81 1.23
N ALA A 121 9.88 -7.65 1.30
CA ALA A 121 11.34 -7.52 1.30
C ALA A 121 11.95 -8.30 2.48
N GLU A 122 11.40 -8.14 3.68
CA GLU A 122 11.84 -8.85 4.88
C GLU A 122 11.70 -10.37 4.72
N ARG A 123 10.51 -10.85 4.34
CA ARG A 123 10.24 -12.29 4.22
C ARG A 123 11.05 -12.99 3.14
N LEU A 124 11.33 -12.28 2.05
CA LEU A 124 12.10 -12.81 0.93
C LEU A 124 13.60 -12.56 1.09
N THR A 125 14.04 -11.88 2.16
CA THR A 125 15.43 -11.42 2.34
C THR A 125 15.95 -10.70 1.09
N ALA A 126 15.11 -9.83 0.52
CA ALA A 126 15.35 -9.12 -0.73
C ALA A 126 15.32 -7.61 -0.50
N PRO A 127 16.05 -6.80 -1.29
CA PRO A 127 15.93 -5.34 -1.21
C PRO A 127 14.53 -4.89 -1.65
N VAL A 128 14.03 -3.80 -1.07
CA VAL A 128 12.72 -3.21 -1.44
C VAL A 128 12.68 -2.83 -2.92
N GLU A 129 13.83 -2.48 -3.51
CA GLU A 129 13.98 -2.24 -4.95
C GLU A 129 13.54 -3.42 -5.81
N GLU A 130 13.96 -4.64 -5.44
CA GLU A 130 13.56 -5.86 -6.14
C GLU A 130 12.05 -6.09 -6.01
N ILE A 131 11.47 -5.81 -4.83
CA ILE A 131 10.02 -5.92 -4.62
C ILE A 131 9.26 -4.92 -5.50
N ALA A 132 9.71 -3.67 -5.55
CA ALA A 132 9.12 -2.64 -6.40
C ALA A 132 9.15 -3.05 -7.88
N ARG A 133 10.27 -3.61 -8.36
CA ARG A 133 10.41 -4.14 -9.74
C ARG A 133 9.46 -5.31 -10.00
N ARG A 134 9.28 -6.24 -9.05
CA ARG A 134 8.31 -7.35 -9.16
C ARG A 134 6.86 -6.86 -9.22
N ILE A 135 6.53 -5.86 -8.40
CA ILE A 135 5.20 -5.25 -8.43
C ILE A 135 4.97 -4.60 -9.80
N ALA A 136 5.91 -3.79 -10.28
CA ALA A 136 5.80 -3.15 -11.60
C ALA A 136 5.62 -4.16 -12.73
N ALA A 137 6.42 -5.23 -12.75
CA ALA A 137 6.35 -6.28 -13.77
C ALA A 137 4.97 -6.97 -13.81
N ARG A 138 4.35 -7.21 -12.64
CA ARG A 138 2.99 -7.78 -12.55
C ARG A 138 1.90 -6.85 -13.09
N HIS A 139 2.19 -5.56 -13.19
CA HIS A 139 1.32 -4.54 -13.78
C HIS A 139 1.70 -4.19 -15.23
N GLY A 140 2.63 -4.95 -15.85
CA GLY A 140 3.10 -4.68 -17.21
C GLY A 140 3.92 -3.40 -17.33
N LEU A 141 4.54 -2.95 -16.23
CA LEU A 141 5.36 -1.75 -16.17
C LEU A 141 6.84 -2.12 -16.04
N GLU A 142 7.70 -1.36 -16.71
CA GLU A 142 9.15 -1.42 -16.50
C GLU A 142 9.59 -0.23 -15.66
N LEU A 143 10.29 -0.49 -14.55
CA LEU A 143 10.94 0.57 -13.78
C LEU A 143 12.31 0.83 -14.42
N THR A 144 12.45 1.98 -15.07
CA THR A 144 13.76 2.48 -15.47
C THR A 144 14.57 2.83 -14.22
N ALA A 145 15.83 2.39 -14.22
CA ALA A 145 16.82 2.70 -13.18
C ALA A 145 17.02 4.21 -12.99
#